data_AF-A0A7Y3GUC1-F1
#
_entry.id   AF-A0A7Y3GUC1-F1
#
_cell.length_a   1.000
_cell.length_b   1.000
_cell.length_c   1.000
_cell.angle_alpha   90.00
_cell.angle_beta   90.00
_cell.angle_gamma   90.00
#
_symmetry.space_group_name_H-M   'P 1'
#
loop_
_entity.id
_entity.type
_entity.pdbx_description
1 polymer ?
#
loop_
_entity_poly.entity_id
_entity_poly.type
_entity_poly.pdbx_seq_one_letter_code
_entity_poly.pdbx_strand_id
1 'polypeptide(L)'
;MWINRQEQWDEVRPKGVRRFVLVGGLMRGIPMGLAVATAIELSLGNPFPEALTTSSFLGRALLAGALFTAGGCATAYAQWRSLERRFGKPDMSDWG
;
A
#
# COMPACT_ATOMS: atom_id res chain seq x y z
N MET A 1 22.90 1.98 -0.12
CA MET A 1 22.63 2.54 -1.46
C MET A 1 21.46 3.51 -1.30
N TRP A 2 21.72 4.82 -1.29
CA TRP A 2 20.65 5.82 -1.16
C TRP A 2 20.02 5.95 -2.55
N ILE A 3 18.77 5.49 -2.71
CA ILE A 3 18.04 5.73 -3.95
C ILE A 3 17.83 7.25 -4.05
N ASN A 4 18.26 7.85 -5.16
CA ASN A 4 18.11 9.26 -5.41
C ASN A 4 16.60 9.60 -5.49
N ARG A 5 16.11 10.46 -4.60
CA ARG A 5 14.68 10.79 -4.50
C ARG A 5 14.13 11.49 -5.75
N GLN A 6 15.02 12.08 -6.56
CA GLN A 6 14.70 12.68 -7.85
C GLN A 6 14.41 11.61 -8.92
N GLU A 7 15.28 10.59 -9.03
CA GLU A 7 15.06 9.44 -9.92
C GLU A 7 13.76 8.69 -9.59
N GLN A 8 13.44 8.56 -8.30
CA GLN A 8 12.15 8.01 -7.87
C GLN A 8 10.97 8.84 -8.35
N TRP A 9 11.08 10.18 -8.34
CA TRP A 9 10.02 11.05 -8.84
C TRP A 9 9.85 10.93 -10.35
N ASP A 10 10.96 10.93 -11.10
CA ASP A 10 10.94 10.80 -12.56
C ASP A 10 10.38 9.45 -13.02
N GLU A 11 10.59 8.39 -12.24
CA GLU A 11 10.04 7.07 -12.53
C GLU A 11 8.53 6.96 -12.24
N VAL A 12 8.04 7.61 -11.17
CA VAL A 12 6.64 7.48 -10.72
C VAL A 12 5.71 8.53 -11.33
N ARG A 13 6.21 9.73 -11.66
CA ARG A 13 5.47 10.82 -12.30
C ARG A 13 4.72 10.35 -13.57
N PRO A 14 5.35 9.67 -14.57
CA PRO A 14 4.65 9.25 -15.79
C PRO A 14 3.63 8.14 -15.55
N LYS A 15 3.79 7.35 -14.47
CA LYS A 15 2.86 6.27 -14.11
C LYS A 15 1.56 6.80 -13.48
N GLY A 16 1.59 8.04 -12.98
CA GLY A 16 0.43 8.76 -12.44
C GLY A 16 0.03 8.35 -11.02
N VAL A 17 -0.60 9.29 -10.31
CA VAL A 17 -0.97 9.15 -8.89
C VAL A 17 -1.86 7.94 -8.62
N ARG A 18 -2.81 7.63 -9.52
CA ARG A 18 -3.74 6.52 -9.35
C ARG A 18 -3.00 5.19 -9.26
N ARG A 19 -2.05 4.95 -10.17
CA ARG A 19 -1.27 3.70 -10.21
C ARG A 19 -0.31 3.61 -9.03
N PHE A 20 0.31 4.71 -8.63
CA PHE A 20 1.20 4.76 -7.46
C PHE A 20 0.46 4.41 -6.17
N VAL A 21 -0.74 4.98 -5.98
CA VAL A 21 -1.60 4.70 -4.82
C VAL A 21 -2.10 3.26 -4.83
N LEU A 22 -2.53 2.75 -5.98
CA LEU A 22 -3.03 1.37 -6.11
C LEU A 22 -1.94 0.34 -5.82
N VAL A 23 -0.74 0.52 -6.37
CA VAL A 23 0.40 -0.37 -6.13
C VAL A 23 0.84 -0.30 -4.67
N GLY A 24 0.93 0.91 -4.09
CA GLY A 24 1.29 1.08 -2.68
C GLY A 24 0.26 0.50 -1.71
N GLY A 25 -1.02 0.60 -2.04
CA GLY A 25 -2.13 -0.03 -1.33
C GLY A 25 -2.07 -1.56 -1.40
N LEU A 26 -1.99 -2.12 -2.61
CA LEU A 26 -2.01 -3.57 -2.82
C LEU A 26 -0.78 -4.28 -2.27
N MET A 27 0.42 -3.70 -2.47
CA MET A 27 1.68 -4.25 -1.94
C MET A 27 1.70 -4.36 -0.42
N ARG A 28 0.93 -3.51 0.29
CA ARG A 28 0.79 -3.58 1.75
C ARG A 28 -0.41 -4.40 2.17
N GLY A 29 -1.55 -4.25 1.50
CA GLY A 29 -2.83 -4.83 1.88
C GLY A 29 -2.88 -6.35 1.81
N ILE A 30 -2.34 -6.94 0.74
CA ILE A 30 -2.37 -8.39 0.52
C ILE A 30 -1.51 -9.14 1.56
N PRO A 31 -0.21 -8.84 1.74
CA PRO A 31 0.61 -9.57 2.70
C PRO A 31 0.19 -9.32 4.15
N MET A 32 -0.24 -8.11 4.51
CA MET A 32 -0.74 -7.85 5.87
C MET A 32 -2.09 -8.49 6.14
N GLY A 33 -3.00 -8.51 5.16
CA GLY A 33 -4.26 -9.23 5.29
C GLY A 33 -4.04 -10.72 5.56
N LEU A 34 -3.08 -11.34 4.86
CA LEU A 34 -2.72 -12.74 5.06
C LEU A 34 -2.08 -12.98 6.44
N ALA A 35 -1.13 -12.13 6.86
CA ALA A 35 -0.42 -12.25 8.13
C ALA A 35 -1.34 -12.02 9.35
N VAL A 36 -2.30 -11.11 9.25
CA VAL A 36 -3.26 -10.85 10.33
C VAL A 36 -4.28 -11.99 10.43
N ALA A 37 -4.70 -12.54 9.29
CA ALA A 37 -5.60 -13.68 9.29
C ALA A 37 -4.95 -14.90 9.97
N THR A 38 -3.69 -15.22 9.65
CA THR A 38 -2.94 -16.31 10.31
C THR A 38 -2.69 -16.04 11.79
N ALA A 39 -2.40 -14.78 12.18
CA ALA A 39 -2.23 -14.41 13.59
C ALA A 39 -3.52 -14.56 14.41
N ILE A 40 -4.68 -14.22 13.83
CA ILE A 40 -5.99 -14.37 14.47
C ILE A 40 -6.30 -15.85 14.70
N GLU A 41 -6.08 -16.71 13.69
CA GLU A 41 -6.24 -18.17 13.83
C GLU A 41 -5.37 -18.75 14.95
N LEU A 42 -4.10 -18.35 15.03
CA LEU A 42 -3.19 -18.78 16.09
C LEU A 42 -3.65 -18.31 17.48
N SER A 43 -4.17 -17.08 17.59
CA SER A 43 -4.57 -16.48 18.87
C SER A 43 -5.86 -17.08 19.46
N LEU A 44 -6.73 -17.65 18.62
CA LEU A 44 -8.01 -18.23 19.05
C LEU A 44 -7.86 -19.65 19.62
N GLY A 45 -6.64 -20.23 19.60
CA GLY A 45 -6.34 -21.50 20.26
C GLY A 45 -7.19 -22.68 19.78
N ASN A 46 -7.79 -22.59 18.59
CA ASN A 46 -8.71 -23.59 18.08
C ASN A 46 -7.91 -24.83 17.63
N PRO A 47 -8.13 -26.02 18.23
CA PRO A 47 -7.42 -27.26 17.84
C PRO A 47 -7.73 -27.70 16.41
N PHE A 48 -8.80 -27.16 15.84
CA PHE A 48 -9.09 -27.21 14.40
C PHE A 48 -9.08 -25.76 13.91
N PRO A 49 -8.08 -25.31 13.14
CA PRO A 49 -8.17 -24.00 12.49
C PRO A 49 -9.49 -23.99 11.73
N GLU A 50 -10.34 -22.98 11.96
CA GLU A 50 -11.44 -22.70 11.05
C GLU A 50 -10.76 -22.43 9.72
N ALA A 51 -10.65 -23.46 8.89
CA ALA A 51 -9.85 -23.43 7.69
C ALA A 51 -10.19 -22.17 6.87
N LEU A 52 -9.25 -21.74 6.02
CA LEU A 52 -9.35 -20.66 5.01
C LEU A 52 -10.71 -20.53 4.27
N THR A 53 -11.58 -21.53 4.37
CA THR A 53 -12.92 -21.68 3.82
C THR A 53 -14.07 -21.19 4.72
N THR A 54 -13.84 -20.86 6.00
CA THR A 54 -14.93 -20.40 6.89
C THR A 54 -15.26 -18.93 6.60
N SER A 55 -16.54 -18.62 6.43
CA SER A 55 -17.01 -17.27 6.05
C SER A 55 -16.63 -16.18 7.06
N SER A 56 -16.55 -16.54 8.34
CA SER A 56 -16.03 -15.74 9.46
C SER A 56 -14.57 -15.34 9.25
N PHE A 57 -13.72 -16.30 8.90
CA PHE A 57 -12.30 -16.08 8.63
C PHE A 57 -12.10 -15.23 7.38
N LEU A 58 -12.80 -15.56 6.29
CA LEU A 58 -12.73 -14.81 5.05
C LEU A 58 -13.19 -13.35 5.24
N GLY A 59 -14.25 -13.12 6.03
CA GLY A 59 -14.71 -11.79 6.39
C GLY A 59 -13.66 -10.97 7.16
N ARG A 60 -12.99 -11.58 8.14
CA ARG A 60 -11.92 -10.93 8.92
C ARG A 60 -10.67 -10.67 8.07
N ALA A 61 -10.28 -11.62 7.22
CA ALA A 61 -9.16 -11.47 6.30
C ALA A 61 -9.42 -10.38 5.26
N LEU A 62 -10.64 -10.30 4.72
CA LEU A 62 -11.06 -9.25 3.79
C LEU A 62 -11.14 -7.88 4.49
N LEU A 63 -11.67 -7.81 5.70
CA LEU A 63 -11.70 -6.57 6.48
C LEU A 63 -10.28 -6.07 6.79
N ALA A 64 -9.40 -6.96 7.26
CA ALA A 64 -8.01 -6.63 7.52
C ALA A 64 -7.31 -6.18 6.22
N GLY A 65 -7.43 -6.97 5.15
CA GLY A 65 -6.89 -6.62 3.84
C GLY A 65 -7.40 -5.27 3.34
N ALA A 66 -8.69 -4.96 3.50
CA ALA A 66 -9.27 -3.69 3.11
C ALA A 66 -8.72 -2.51 3.94
N LEU A 67 -8.59 -2.67 5.26
CA LEU A 67 -8.03 -1.65 6.15
C LEU A 67 -6.56 -1.37 5.83
N PHE A 68 -5.74 -2.41 5.64
CA PHE A 68 -4.34 -2.27 5.28
C PHE A 68 -4.16 -1.73 3.86
N THR A 69 -5.03 -2.11 2.91
CA THR A 69 -5.03 -1.54 1.56
C THR A 69 -5.38 -0.05 1.61
N ALA A 70 -6.42 0.34 2.35
CA ALA A 70 -6.82 1.73 2.50
C ALA A 70 -5.73 2.57 3.17
N GLY A 71 -5.08 2.05 4.22
CA GLY A 71 -3.93 2.69 4.86
C GLY A 71 -2.71 2.78 3.94
N GLY A 72 -2.45 1.73 3.14
CA GLY A 72 -1.42 1.72 2.11
C GLY A 72 -1.68 2.78 1.02
N CYS A 73 -2.92 2.92 0.59
CA CYS A 73 -3.35 3.96 -0.35
C CYS A 73 -3.17 5.37 0.23
N ALA A 74 -3.59 5.60 1.49
CA ALA A 74 -3.46 6.89 2.15
C ALA A 74 -1.99 7.30 2.33
N THR A 75 -1.13 6.37 2.74
CA THR A 75 0.31 6.61 2.89
C THR A 75 1.00 6.84 1.55
N ALA A 76 0.67 6.05 0.52
CA ALA A 76 1.17 6.25 -0.84
C ALA A 76 0.72 7.61 -1.41
N TYR A 77 -0.51 8.04 -1.14
CA TYR A 77 -0.99 9.36 -1.56
C TYR A 77 -0.25 10.50 -0.84
N ALA A 78 -0.02 10.38 0.46
CA ALA A 78 0.78 11.35 1.22
C ALA A 78 2.22 11.43 0.69
N GLN A 79 2.81 10.28 0.35
CA GLN A 79 4.14 10.23 -0.25
C GLN A 79 4.17 10.88 -1.64
N TRP A 80 3.16 10.62 -2.48
CA TRP A 80 3.02 11.30 -3.77
C TRP A 80 2.95 12.81 -3.61
N ARG A 81 2.09 13.31 -2.70
CA ARG A 81 1.96 14.76 -2.43
C ARG A 81 3.26 15.37 -1.89
N SER A 82 4.01 14.62 -1.10
CA SER A 82 5.33 15.05 -0.62
C SER A 82 6.34 15.19 -1.75
N LEU A 83 6.37 14.22 -2.69
CA LEU A 83 7.23 14.27 -3.88
C LEU A 83 6.80 15.39 -4.84
N GLU A 84 5.50 15.54 -5.10
CA GLU A 84 4.94 16.60 -5.94
C GLU A 84 5.29 17.99 -5.40
N ARG A 85 5.20 18.22 -4.07
CA ARG A 85 5.61 19.49 -3.47
C ARG A 85 7.10 19.78 -3.59
N ARG A 86 7.94 18.74 -3.61
CA ARG A 86 9.40 18.87 -3.63
C ARG A 86 9.97 18.99 -5.05
N PHE A 87 9.40 18.24 -5.99
CA PHE A 87 9.95 18.06 -7.33
C PHE A 87 8.94 18.37 -8.45
N GLY A 88 7.69 18.71 -8.12
CA GLY A 88 6.65 19.06 -9.09
C GLY A 88 6.67 20.53 -9.54
N LYS A 89 7.74 21.28 -9.26
CA LYS A 89 7.89 22.60 -9.88
C LYS A 89 8.05 22.41 -11.40
N PRO A 90 7.35 23.21 -12.24
CA PRO A 90 7.66 23.23 -13.66
C PRO A 90 9.13 23.60 -13.83
N ASP A 91 9.81 22.91 -14.73
CA ASP A 91 11.18 23.23 -15.12
C ASP A 91 11.25 24.72 -15.48
N MET A 92 12.05 25.49 -14.74
CA MET A 92 12.32 26.89 -15.06
C MET A 92 13.40 27.03 -16.15
N SER A 93 13.70 25.96 -16.90
CA SER A 93 14.54 26.00 -18.09
C SER A 93 13.79 26.48 -19.34
N ASP A 94 12.47 26.62 -19.29
CA ASP A 94 11.65 27.13 -20.41
C ASP A 94 11.45 28.66 -20.37
N TRP A 95 12.16 29.38 -19.49
CA TRP A 95 12.13 30.85 -19.36
C TRP A 95 13.50 31.51 -19.66
N GLY A 96 14.32 30.90 -20.51
CA GLY A 96 15.63 31.42 -20.94
C GLY A 96 15.79 31.39 -22.45
#